data_AF-A0A4Y7IH33-F1
#
_entry.id   AF-A0A4Y7IH33-F1
#
_cell.length_a   1.000
_cell.length_b   1.000
_cell.length_c   1.000
_cell.angle_alpha   90.00
_cell.angle_beta   90.00
_cell.angle_gamma   90.00
#
_symmetry.space_group_name_H-M   'P 1'
#
loop_
_entity.id
_entity.type
_entity.pdbx_description
1 polymer ?
#
loop_
_entity_poly.entity_id
_entity_poly.type
_entity_poly.pdbx_seq_one_letter_code
_entity_poly.pdbx_strand_id
1 'polypeptide(L)'
;MVSYIQREVPLTTLKFWRLQSPRHFYGGDWNQNGSCLFDNPFEESQLDIWFSPSNNGVNKEVRQVNSLIEDALQGTDIQLLSLTHLSEFRADAHPAIWLGKKDAVAVWGQDCMHWCLPGLPDTWVDILSALIHYNLGSG
;
A
#
# COMPACT_ATOMS: atom_id res chain seq x y z
N MET A 1 10.92 0.64 -16.73
CA MET A 1 10.71 1.94 -16.03
C MET A 1 11.98 2.38 -15.33
N VAL A 2 12.57 1.55 -14.45
CA VAL A 2 13.85 1.84 -13.76
C VAL A 2 14.95 2.32 -14.70
N SER A 3 15.23 1.57 -15.78
CA SER A 3 16.26 1.94 -16.77
C SER A 3 16.01 3.29 -17.46
N TYR A 4 14.74 3.68 -17.62
CA TYR A 4 14.37 4.98 -18.16
C TYR A 4 14.66 6.07 -17.11
N ILE A 5 14.25 5.88 -15.86
CA ILE A 5 14.49 6.85 -14.77
C ILE A 5 15.99 7.09 -14.59
N GLN A 6 16.80 6.04 -14.54
CA GLN A 6 18.25 6.17 -14.37
C GLN A 6 18.93 6.92 -15.54
N ARG A 7 18.35 6.86 -16.74
CA ARG A 7 18.90 7.53 -17.92
C ARG A 7 18.45 8.98 -18.04
N GLU A 8 17.18 9.26 -17.76
CA GLU A 8 16.56 10.55 -18.05
C GLU A 8 16.52 11.49 -16.83
N VAL A 9 16.52 10.96 -15.62
CA VAL A 9 16.40 11.77 -14.39
C VAL A 9 17.78 12.09 -13.82
N PRO A 10 18.13 13.37 -13.57
CA PRO A 10 19.44 13.74 -13.07
C PRO A 10 19.81 13.02 -11.77
N LEU A 11 21.09 12.63 -11.63
CA LEU A 11 21.64 11.96 -10.44
C LEU A 11 21.48 12.79 -9.16
N THR A 12 21.40 14.12 -9.28
CA THR A 12 21.17 15.04 -8.16
C THR A 12 19.71 15.06 -7.68
N THR A 13 18.80 14.39 -8.40
CA THR A 13 17.39 14.34 -8.04
C THR A 13 17.14 13.28 -6.98
N LEU A 14 16.51 13.68 -5.87
CA LEU A 14 16.00 12.72 -4.89
C LEU A 14 14.84 11.91 -5.50
N LYS A 15 15.01 10.59 -5.55
CA LYS A 15 14.06 9.67 -6.19
C LYS A 15 13.52 8.69 -5.16
N PHE A 16 12.20 8.59 -5.11
CA PHE A 16 11.50 7.57 -4.33
C PHE A 16 10.69 6.66 -5.23
N TRP A 17 10.68 5.37 -4.93
CA TRP A 17 9.72 4.43 -5.45
C TRP A 17 8.83 3.93 -4.33
N ARG A 18 7.55 4.29 -4.39
CA ARG A 18 6.56 3.81 -3.40
C ARG A 18 6.22 2.35 -3.67
N LEU A 19 6.35 1.53 -2.65
CA LEU A 19 5.83 0.16 -2.67
C LEU A 19 4.29 0.15 -2.77
N GLN A 20 3.74 -0.98 -3.17
CA GLN A 20 2.30 -1.17 -3.33
C GLN A 20 1.57 -1.08 -1.98
N SER A 21 0.42 -0.42 -2.01
CA SER A 21 -0.50 -0.37 -0.87
C SER A 21 -1.23 -1.71 -0.73
N PRO A 22 -1.40 -2.25 0.50
CA PRO A 22 -2.20 -3.46 0.71
C PRO A 22 -3.69 -3.19 0.52
N ARG A 23 -4.42 -4.28 0.29
CA ARG A 23 -5.88 -4.38 0.31
C ARG A 23 -6.31 -5.36 1.41
N HIS A 24 -7.51 -5.20 1.96
CA HIS A 24 -7.97 -5.98 3.12
C HIS A 24 -9.26 -6.77 2.84
N PHE A 25 -9.26 -7.59 1.81
CA PHE A 25 -10.42 -8.41 1.45
C PHE A 25 -10.59 -9.63 2.38
N TYR A 26 -11.78 -9.76 2.96
CA TYR A 26 -12.26 -10.89 3.77
C TYR A 26 -13.38 -11.66 3.05
N GLY A 27 -13.34 -12.99 3.14
CA GLY A 27 -14.41 -13.86 2.65
C GLY A 27 -14.46 -14.08 1.13
N GLY A 28 -13.63 -13.37 0.37
CA GLY A 28 -13.52 -13.47 -1.09
C GLY A 28 -12.66 -12.34 -1.64
N ASP A 29 -12.22 -12.45 -2.89
CA ASP A 29 -11.51 -11.36 -3.59
C ASP A 29 -12.51 -10.29 -4.11
N TRP A 30 -11.99 -9.24 -4.76
CA TRP A 30 -12.75 -8.11 -5.30
C TRP A 30 -13.92 -8.52 -6.22
N ASN A 31 -13.81 -9.66 -6.92
CA ASN A 31 -14.83 -10.21 -7.81
C ASN A 31 -15.59 -11.42 -7.23
N GLN A 32 -15.38 -11.72 -5.96
CA GLN A 32 -15.93 -12.89 -5.27
C GLN A 32 -16.63 -12.48 -3.97
N ASN A 33 -17.26 -11.31 -3.97
CA ASN A 33 -18.05 -10.81 -2.86
C ASN A 33 -17.23 -10.59 -1.57
N GLY A 34 -15.95 -10.24 -1.72
CA GLY A 34 -15.07 -9.83 -0.63
C GLY A 34 -15.55 -8.56 0.09
N SER A 35 -15.15 -8.42 1.35
CA SER A 35 -15.54 -7.32 2.23
C SER A 35 -14.39 -6.85 3.12
N CYS A 36 -14.52 -5.67 3.74
CA CYS A 36 -13.49 -5.09 4.60
C CYS A 36 -14.09 -4.19 5.69
N LEU A 37 -15.18 -4.63 6.31
CA LEU A 37 -15.81 -3.90 7.40
C LEU A 37 -15.11 -4.24 8.72
N PHE A 38 -13.99 -3.56 8.97
CA PHE A 38 -13.21 -3.68 10.21
C PHE A 38 -13.27 -2.38 10.99
N ASP A 39 -13.40 -2.49 12.32
CA ASP A 39 -13.48 -1.33 13.22
C ASP A 39 -12.16 -1.09 13.98
N ASN A 40 -11.20 -2.01 13.87
CA ASN A 40 -9.91 -1.93 14.57
C ASN A 40 -8.76 -2.32 13.63
N PRO A 41 -7.57 -1.75 13.83
CA PRO A 41 -6.36 -2.25 13.20
C PRO A 41 -6.14 -3.74 13.50
N PHE A 42 -5.45 -4.43 12.62
CA PHE A 42 -4.96 -5.77 12.88
C PHE A 42 -3.84 -5.78 13.91
N GLU A 43 -3.74 -6.89 14.64
CA GLU A 43 -2.59 -7.24 15.46
C GLU A 43 -1.47 -7.81 14.60
N GLU A 44 -0.22 -7.71 15.06
CA GLU A 44 0.95 -8.23 14.33
C GLU A 44 0.81 -9.72 13.97
N SER A 45 0.23 -10.51 14.87
CA SER A 45 -0.01 -11.95 14.66
C SER A 45 -0.96 -12.26 13.49
N GLN A 46 -1.76 -11.29 13.04
CA GLN A 46 -2.68 -11.45 11.93
C GLN A 46 -2.02 -11.17 10.58
N LEU A 47 -0.93 -10.39 10.52
CA LEU A 47 -0.41 -9.90 9.25
C LEU A 47 0.06 -11.02 8.33
N ASP A 48 0.81 -12.00 8.85
CA ASP A 48 1.27 -13.11 8.03
C ASP A 48 0.11 -13.98 7.53
N ILE A 49 -0.94 -14.16 8.34
CA ILE A 49 -2.14 -14.90 7.95
C ILE A 49 -2.77 -14.25 6.70
N TRP A 50 -2.77 -12.92 6.64
CA TRP A 50 -3.42 -12.15 5.59
C TRP A 50 -2.55 -11.92 4.35
N PHE A 51 -1.27 -11.61 4.55
CA PHE A 51 -0.41 -11.05 3.51
C PHE A 51 0.73 -11.97 3.09
N SER A 52 1.03 -13.03 3.84
CA SER A 52 2.14 -13.92 3.48
C SER A 52 1.89 -14.59 2.11
N PRO A 53 2.86 -14.54 1.18
CA PRO A 53 2.80 -15.27 -0.08
C PRO A 53 2.64 -16.79 0.07
N SER A 54 3.07 -17.35 1.22
CA SER A 54 2.95 -18.78 1.51
C SER A 54 1.51 -19.21 1.83
N ASN A 55 0.62 -18.27 2.13
CA ASN A 55 -0.78 -18.55 2.42
C ASN A 55 -1.62 -18.52 1.15
N ASN A 56 -2.79 -19.17 1.18
CA ASN A 56 -3.77 -19.14 0.07
C ASN A 56 -4.77 -17.99 0.19
N GLY A 57 -4.38 -16.90 0.87
CA GLY A 57 -5.19 -15.69 1.00
C GLY A 57 -5.24 -14.85 -0.28
N VAL A 58 -6.22 -13.94 -0.32
CA VAL A 58 -6.48 -13.05 -1.46
C VAL A 58 -5.73 -11.71 -1.38
N ASN A 59 -4.97 -11.43 -0.32
CA ASN A 59 -4.29 -10.15 -0.11
C ASN A 59 -2.75 -10.22 -0.25
N LYS A 60 -2.22 -11.38 -0.67
CA LYS A 60 -0.77 -11.65 -0.68
C LYS A 60 0.00 -11.02 -1.83
N GLU A 61 -0.70 -10.54 -2.86
CA GLU A 61 -0.07 -9.99 -4.06
C GLU A 61 0.78 -8.76 -3.73
N VAL A 62 0.41 -7.99 -2.72
CA VAL A 62 1.15 -6.81 -2.30
C VAL A 62 2.59 -7.14 -1.92
N ARG A 63 2.82 -8.20 -1.11
CA ARG A 63 4.16 -8.64 -0.70
C ARG A 63 4.93 -9.26 -1.86
N GLN A 64 4.25 -10.01 -2.75
CA GLN A 64 4.87 -10.59 -3.94
C GLN A 64 5.37 -9.52 -4.90
N VAL A 65 4.52 -8.54 -5.24
CA VAL A 65 4.89 -7.45 -6.14
C VAL A 65 5.97 -6.58 -5.54
N ASN A 66 5.91 -6.30 -4.23
CA ASN A 66 6.93 -5.51 -3.56
C ASN A 66 8.30 -6.17 -3.56
N SER A 67 8.38 -7.49 -3.33
CA SER A 67 9.65 -8.23 -3.46
C SER A 67 10.25 -8.09 -4.86
N LEU A 68 9.44 -8.16 -5.92
CA LEU A 68 9.92 -7.96 -7.30
C LEU A 68 10.38 -6.52 -7.56
N ILE A 69 9.71 -5.54 -6.95
CA ILE A 69 10.10 -4.12 -7.04
C ILE A 69 11.43 -3.90 -6.33
N GLU A 70 11.62 -4.45 -5.14
CA GLU A 70 12.86 -4.36 -4.37
C GLU A 70 14.04 -4.92 -5.17
N ASP A 71 13.89 -6.11 -5.75
CA ASP A 71 14.90 -6.72 -6.63
C ASP A 71 15.20 -5.83 -7.85
N ALA A 72 14.17 -5.26 -8.47
CA ALA A 72 14.33 -4.41 -9.65
C ALA A 72 15.02 -3.06 -9.35
N LEU A 73 15.01 -2.61 -8.10
CA LEU A 73 15.63 -1.36 -7.66
C LEU A 73 17.03 -1.56 -7.06
N GLN A 74 17.46 -2.80 -6.87
CA GLN A 74 18.79 -3.11 -6.36
C GLN A 74 19.88 -2.51 -7.25
N GLY A 75 20.82 -1.78 -6.63
CA GLY A 75 21.92 -1.12 -7.35
C GLY A 75 21.53 0.17 -8.09
N THR A 76 20.31 0.66 -7.89
CA THR A 76 19.85 1.96 -8.41
C THR A 76 20.02 3.07 -7.37
N ASP A 77 19.87 4.33 -7.79
CA ASP A 77 19.83 5.51 -6.91
C ASP A 77 18.40 5.93 -6.55
N ILE A 78 17.44 5.01 -6.71
CA ILE A 78 16.04 5.20 -6.36
C ILE A 78 15.83 4.63 -4.96
N GLN A 79 15.41 5.47 -4.02
CA GLN A 79 15.13 5.07 -2.64
C GLN A 79 13.76 4.39 -2.54
N LEU A 80 13.68 3.31 -1.77
CA LEU A 80 12.41 2.66 -1.47
C LEU A 80 11.60 3.50 -0.47
N LEU A 81 10.36 3.83 -0.84
CA LEU A 81 9.36 4.34 0.10
C LEU A 81 8.47 3.17 0.52
N SER A 82 8.91 2.47 1.57
CA SER A 82 8.20 1.31 2.12
C SER A 82 7.13 1.78 3.12
N LEU A 83 5.89 1.81 2.63
CA LEU A 83 4.70 2.13 3.42
C LEU A 83 3.78 0.91 3.57
N THR A 84 4.13 -0.23 2.96
CA THR A 84 3.29 -1.42 2.91
C THR A 84 3.04 -1.97 4.30
N HIS A 85 4.10 -2.24 5.07
CA HIS A 85 3.98 -2.95 6.34
C HIS A 85 3.14 -2.19 7.37
N LEU A 86 3.35 -0.88 7.54
CA LEU A 86 2.51 -0.07 8.42
C LEU A 86 1.03 -0.03 7.95
N SER A 87 0.81 -0.14 6.63
CA SER A 87 -0.53 -0.13 6.04
C SER A 87 -1.25 -1.47 6.20
N GLU A 88 -0.52 -2.58 6.33
CA GLU A 88 -1.10 -3.92 6.57
C GLU A 88 -1.83 -4.01 7.92
N PHE A 89 -1.47 -3.17 8.88
CA PHE A 89 -2.20 -3.07 10.15
C PHE A 89 -3.57 -2.39 9.97
N ARG A 90 -3.74 -1.56 8.93
CA ARG A 90 -4.83 -0.56 8.88
C ARG A 90 -6.09 -1.07 8.20
N ALA A 91 -6.52 -2.29 8.49
CA ALA A 91 -7.75 -2.86 7.96
C ALA A 91 -8.99 -1.99 8.25
N ASP A 92 -8.94 -1.17 9.31
CA ASP A 92 -9.95 -0.21 9.75
C ASP A 92 -10.09 1.06 8.90
N ALA A 93 -9.15 1.33 7.99
CA ALA A 93 -9.05 2.62 7.32
C ALA A 93 -9.65 2.67 5.91
N HIS A 94 -10.36 1.62 5.49
CA HIS A 94 -11.00 1.54 4.17
C HIS A 94 -12.39 2.19 4.14
N PRO A 95 -12.82 2.76 3.00
CA PRO A 95 -14.20 3.21 2.81
C PRO A 95 -15.23 2.10 2.91
N ALA A 96 -14.87 0.84 2.63
CA ALA A 96 -15.74 -0.33 2.72
C ALA A 96 -17.11 -0.10 2.05
N ILE A 97 -18.14 0.20 2.84
CA ILE A 97 -19.51 0.42 2.38
C ILE A 97 -19.86 1.91 2.12
N TRP A 98 -19.04 2.84 2.59
CA TRP A 98 -19.30 4.28 2.58
C TRP A 98 -18.91 4.95 1.25
N LEU A 99 -19.45 4.43 0.14
CA LEU A 99 -19.11 4.84 -1.23
C LEU A 99 -19.84 6.10 -1.73
N GLY A 100 -20.60 6.78 -0.88
CA GLY A 100 -21.29 8.04 -1.22
C GLY A 100 -22.45 7.91 -2.22
N LYS A 101 -22.81 6.70 -2.67
CA LYS A 101 -23.91 6.45 -3.60
C LYS A 101 -24.77 5.26 -3.15
N LYS A 102 -26.10 5.46 -3.18
CA LYS A 102 -27.07 4.41 -2.88
C LYS A 102 -26.85 3.21 -3.82
N ASP A 103 -26.90 2.01 -3.26
CA ASP A 103 -26.73 0.72 -3.96
C ASP A 103 -25.34 0.49 -4.58
N ALA A 104 -24.35 1.38 -4.35
CA ALA A 104 -23.02 1.23 -4.91
C ALA A 104 -22.35 -0.10 -4.51
N VAL A 105 -22.50 -0.52 -3.25
CA VAL A 105 -21.95 -1.79 -2.76
C VAL A 105 -22.57 -2.99 -3.48
N ALA A 106 -23.86 -2.94 -3.81
CA ALA A 106 -24.54 -4.02 -4.51
C ALA A 106 -24.08 -4.14 -5.98
N VAL A 107 -23.66 -3.03 -6.59
CA VAL A 107 -23.22 -2.99 -7.99
C VAL A 107 -21.72 -3.27 -8.12
N TRP A 108 -20.90 -2.72 -7.21
CA TRP A 108 -19.45 -2.65 -7.35
C TRP A 108 -18.69 -3.43 -6.26
N GLY A 109 -19.37 -3.93 -5.23
CA GLY A 109 -18.73 -4.49 -4.05
C GLY A 109 -18.27 -3.40 -3.06
N GLN A 110 -17.61 -3.84 -1.98
CA GLN A 110 -16.99 -2.93 -1.02
C GLN A 110 -15.65 -2.41 -1.54
N ASP A 111 -15.32 -1.17 -1.20
CA ASP A 111 -14.00 -0.62 -1.52
C ASP A 111 -12.99 -0.96 -0.42
N CYS A 112 -12.19 -1.98 -0.68
CA CYS A 112 -11.14 -2.50 0.20
C CYS A 112 -9.74 -2.21 -0.34
N MET A 113 -9.62 -1.25 -1.27
CA MET A 113 -8.36 -0.89 -1.93
C MET A 113 -8.00 0.58 -1.69
N HIS A 114 -8.99 1.47 -1.69
CA HIS A 114 -8.79 2.89 -1.38
C HIS A 114 -8.87 3.13 0.12
N TRP A 115 -8.51 4.34 0.55
CA TRP A 115 -8.44 4.72 1.95
C TRP A 115 -9.36 5.89 2.24
N CYS A 116 -9.95 5.91 3.43
CA CYS A 116 -10.67 7.07 3.95
C CYS A 116 -9.73 8.27 4.08
N LEU A 117 -10.29 9.47 3.90
CA LEU A 117 -9.63 10.75 4.18
C LEU A 117 -10.49 11.58 5.15
N PRO A 118 -9.91 12.20 6.19
CA PRO A 118 -8.51 12.03 6.63
C PRO A 118 -8.23 10.59 7.10
N GLY A 119 -6.99 10.13 6.98
CA GLY A 119 -6.65 8.73 7.27
C GLY A 119 -5.22 8.32 6.92
N LEU A 120 -5.04 7.04 6.59
CA LEU A 120 -3.72 6.44 6.33
C LEU A 120 -2.87 7.18 5.28
N PRO A 121 -3.44 7.71 4.16
CA PRO A 121 -2.65 8.49 3.21
C PRO A 121 -2.03 9.76 3.80
N ASP A 122 -2.62 10.34 4.84
CA ASP A 122 -2.04 11.52 5.51
C ASP A 122 -0.73 11.12 6.22
N THR A 123 -0.72 9.98 6.90
CA THR A 123 0.51 9.41 7.50
C THR A 123 1.59 9.14 6.45
N TRP A 124 1.21 8.68 5.26
CA TRP A 124 2.16 8.47 4.17
C TRP A 124 2.81 9.77 3.70
N VAL A 125 2.01 10.84 3.61
CA VAL A 125 2.49 12.18 3.24
C VAL A 125 3.43 12.72 4.31
N ASP A 126 3.10 12.56 5.59
CA ASP A 126 3.96 12.98 6.70
C ASP A 126 5.32 12.27 6.69
N ILE A 127 5.32 10.94 6.46
CA ILE A 127 6.56 10.15 6.34
C ILE A 127 7.37 10.61 5.12
N LEU A 128 6.73 10.80 3.97
CA LEU A 128 7.42 11.27 2.76
C LEU A 128 8.03 12.67 2.97
N SER A 129 7.28 13.58 3.59
CA SER A 129 7.77 14.93 3.90
C SER A 129 9.00 14.86 4.82
N ALA A 130 8.95 14.06 5.87
CA ALA A 130 10.08 13.86 6.77
C ALA A 130 11.32 13.30 6.04
N LEU A 131 11.13 12.31 5.15
CA LEU A 131 12.22 11.74 4.34
C LEU A 131 12.83 12.78 3.38
N ILE A 132 12.01 13.61 2.74
CA ILE A 132 12.49 14.70 1.88
C ILE A 132 13.32 15.69 2.71
N HIS A 133 12.81 16.13 3.86
CA HIS A 133 13.52 17.07 4.73
C HIS A 133 14.83 16.49 5.27
N TYR A 134 14.84 15.24 5.68
CA TYR A 134 16.04 14.56 6.15
C TYR A 134 17.13 14.50 5.07
N ASN A 135 16.76 14.12 3.83
CA ASN A 135 17.71 14.03 2.73
C ASN A 135 18.25 15.40 2.29
N LEU A 136 17.44 16.47 2.39
CA LEU A 136 17.88 17.84 2.05
C LEU A 136 18.71 18.49 3.17
N GLY A 137 18.46 18.15 4.44
CA GLY A 137 19.18 18.71 5.60
C GLY A 137 20.49 17.99 5.97
N SER A 138 20.77 16.85 5.34
CA SER A 138 21.99 16.05 5.57
C SER A 138 23.14 16.37 4.60
N GLY A 139 22.97 17.41 3.76
CA GLY A 139 23.94 17.88 2.77
C GLY A 139 24.73 19.10 3.20
#